data_AF-A0A453E5L6-F1
#
_entry.id   AF-A0A453E5L6-F1
#
_cell.length_a   1.000
_cell.length_b   1.000
_cell.length_c   1.000
_cell.angle_alpha   90.00
_cell.angle_beta   90.00
_cell.angle_gamma   90.00
#
_symmetry.space_group_name_H-M   'P 1'
#
loop_
_entity.id
_entity.type
_entity.pdbx_description
1 polymer ?
#
loop_
_entity_poly.entity_id
_entity_poly.type
_entity_poly.pdbx_seq_one_letter_code
_entity_poly.pdbx_strand_id
1 'polypeptide(L)'
;MGLHLVLLHAEHISPQASIVRIVVPGSPAGTKLHVDPYMLSMRSPYLRAIFTRHNNQYGASEGSAEGNRMDLQEFLGKEVKVEYDALLLVLLYLYSGRVGDLPESAYICADENGCAHLGCHPTVSFKVQVLFVAFTFQVPELTSL
;
A
#
# COMPACT_ATOMS: atom_id res chain seq x y z
N MET A 1 -8.49 -8.03 10.99
CA MET A 1 -9.60 -8.13 10.01
C MET A 1 -10.25 -6.79 9.68
N GLY A 2 -10.56 -5.91 10.64
CA GLY A 2 -11.24 -4.62 10.36
C GLY A 2 -10.50 -3.66 9.41
N LEU A 3 -9.18 -3.44 9.57
CA LEU A 3 -8.41 -2.52 8.71
C LEU A 3 -8.21 -3.03 7.27
N HIS A 4 -8.03 -4.34 7.11
CA HIS A 4 -7.98 -4.98 5.79
C HIS A 4 -9.31 -4.84 5.04
N LEU A 5 -10.43 -4.91 5.77
CA LEU A 5 -11.76 -4.62 5.21
C LEU A 5 -11.91 -3.14 4.84
N VAL A 6 -11.39 -2.20 5.64
CA VAL A 6 -11.44 -0.76 5.33
C VAL A 6 -10.68 -0.41 4.04
N LEU A 7 -9.51 -1.04 3.82
CA LEU A 7 -8.74 -0.87 2.58
C LEU A 7 -9.40 -1.51 1.36
N LEU A 8 -10.29 -2.50 1.56
CA LEU A 8 -10.92 -3.30 0.50
C LEU A 8 -12.39 -2.98 0.22
N HIS A 9 -13.13 -2.53 1.22
CA HIS A 9 -14.58 -2.29 1.23
C HIS A 9 -14.86 -1.04 2.07
N ALA A 10 -14.66 0.12 1.46
CA ALA A 10 -14.94 1.40 2.09
C ALA A 10 -16.44 1.77 2.02
N GLU A 11 -17.34 0.89 2.49
CA GLU A 11 -18.78 1.23 2.61
C GLU A 11 -19.13 1.89 3.96
N HIS A 12 -18.22 1.91 4.94
CA HIS A 12 -18.54 2.42 6.28
C HIS A 12 -17.45 3.31 6.89
N ILE A 13 -16.82 4.15 6.06
CA ILE A 13 -15.88 5.19 6.49
C ILE A 13 -16.64 6.52 6.58
N SER A 14 -16.38 7.26 7.66
CA SER A 14 -16.99 8.56 7.98
C SER A 14 -17.19 9.46 6.74
N PRO A 15 -18.38 10.09 6.57
CA PRO A 15 -18.70 10.93 5.41
C PRO A 15 -17.83 12.19 5.26
N GLN A 16 -16.87 12.42 6.16
CA GLN A 16 -15.94 13.54 6.12
C GLN A 16 -14.51 13.17 5.67
N ALA A 17 -14.17 11.89 5.49
CA ALA A 17 -12.83 11.49 5.06
C ALA A 17 -12.75 11.44 3.53
N SER A 18 -11.90 12.28 2.92
CA SER A 18 -11.62 12.21 1.48
C SER A 18 -10.89 10.91 1.16
N ILE A 19 -11.59 9.88 0.65
CA ILE A 19 -10.97 8.59 0.31
C ILE A 19 -10.25 8.71 -1.03
N VAL A 20 -8.97 8.31 -1.06
CA VAL A 20 -8.21 8.12 -2.31
C VAL A 20 -8.19 6.63 -2.66
N ARG A 21 -8.37 6.32 -3.95
CA ARG A 21 -8.28 4.96 -4.49
C ARG A 21 -6.95 4.77 -5.18
N ILE A 22 -6.10 3.91 -4.63
CA ILE A 22 -4.84 3.51 -5.26
C ILE A 22 -5.09 2.32 -6.18
N VAL A 23 -4.70 2.46 -7.44
CA VAL A 23 -4.75 1.39 -8.44
C VAL A 23 -3.40 0.68 -8.48
N VAL A 24 -3.42 -0.62 -8.24
CA VAL A 24 -2.23 -1.47 -8.23
C VAL A 24 -2.29 -2.45 -9.40
N PRO A 25 -1.29 -2.48 -10.29
CA PRO A 25 -1.23 -3.49 -11.34
C PRO A 25 -1.19 -4.90 -10.75
N GLY A 26 -1.96 -5.83 -11.32
CA GLY A 26 -2.00 -7.21 -10.84
C GLY A 26 -2.78 -7.41 -9.53
N SER A 27 -3.51 -6.39 -9.04
CA SER A 27 -4.42 -6.55 -7.91
C SER A 27 -5.45 -7.67 -8.17
N PRO A 28 -5.77 -8.51 -7.17
CA PRO A 28 -6.81 -9.53 -7.31
C PRO A 28 -8.12 -8.91 -7.82
N ALA A 29 -8.73 -9.47 -8.86
CA ALA A 29 -10.03 -9.02 -9.42
C ALA A 29 -10.14 -7.50 -9.75
N GLY A 30 -9.02 -6.80 -9.99
CA GLY A 30 -9.05 -5.35 -10.24
C GLY A 30 -9.36 -4.51 -9.00
N THR A 31 -9.19 -5.08 -7.81
CA THR A 31 -9.41 -4.43 -6.52
C THR A 31 -8.54 -3.18 -6.36
N LYS A 32 -9.17 -2.09 -5.92
CA LYS A 32 -8.51 -0.82 -5.60
C LYS A 32 -8.31 -0.74 -4.09
N LEU A 33 -7.21 -0.14 -3.67
CA LEU A 33 -6.96 0.13 -2.26
C LEU A 33 -7.58 1.47 -1.88
N HIS A 34 -8.52 1.46 -0.95
CA HIS A 34 -9.16 2.67 -0.44
C HIS A 34 -8.39 3.19 0.76
N VAL A 35 -7.77 4.36 0.64
CA VAL A 35 -6.95 4.95 1.69
C VAL A 35 -7.48 6.30 2.14
N ASP A 36 -7.16 6.65 3.38
CA ASP A 36 -7.38 7.94 4.02
C ASP A 36 -6.07 8.74 3.95
N PRO A 37 -5.99 9.75 3.08
CA PRO A 37 -4.82 10.60 2.92
C PRO A 37 -4.39 11.26 4.23
N TYR A 38 -5.31 11.64 5.11
CA TYR A 38 -4.98 12.30 6.37
C TYR A 38 -4.21 11.34 7.29
N MET A 39 -4.73 10.13 7.48
CA MET A 39 -4.10 9.12 8.33
C MET A 39 -2.70 8.75 7.81
N LEU A 40 -2.56 8.55 6.50
CA LEU A 40 -1.28 8.22 5.90
C LEU A 40 -0.28 9.39 5.93
N SER A 41 -0.75 10.62 5.71
CA SER A 41 0.07 11.84 5.76
C SER A 41 0.66 12.10 7.15
N MET A 42 -0.05 11.71 8.20
CA MET A 42 0.42 11.81 9.60
C MET A 42 1.61 10.89 9.88
N ARG A 43 1.76 9.81 9.12
CA ARG A 43 2.79 8.78 9.33
C ARG A 43 3.90 8.79 8.27
N SER A 44 3.73 9.59 7.21
CA SER A 44 4.68 9.66 6.11
C SER A 44 4.76 11.09 5.55
N PRO A 45 5.90 11.77 5.71
CA PRO A 45 6.11 13.08 5.09
C PRO A 45 6.05 13.02 3.56
N TYR A 46 6.52 11.91 2.97
CA TYR A 46 6.43 11.64 1.54
C TYR A 46 4.97 11.59 1.06
N LEU A 47 4.13 10.77 1.69
CA LEU A 47 2.72 10.64 1.32
C LEU A 47 1.97 11.95 1.52
N ARG A 48 2.28 12.71 2.59
CA ARG A 48 1.72 14.05 2.79
C ARG A 48 2.00 14.98 1.61
N ALA A 49 3.22 14.98 1.10
CA ALA A 49 3.59 15.80 -0.05
C ALA A 49 2.87 15.35 -1.33
N ILE A 50 2.76 14.04 -1.55
CA ILE A 50 2.06 13.46 -2.71
C ILE A 50 0.57 13.80 -2.69
N PHE A 51 -0.12 13.59 -1.57
CA PHE A 51 -1.55 13.88 -1.46
C PHE A 51 -1.84 15.38 -1.54
N THR A 52 -0.96 16.23 -0.98
CA THR A 52 -1.10 17.69 -1.11
C THR A 52 -0.98 18.12 -2.58
N ARG A 53 0.00 17.56 -3.32
CA ARG A 53 0.17 17.84 -4.75
C ARG A 53 -1.05 17.38 -5.55
N HIS A 54 -1.52 16.17 -5.28
CA HIS A 54 -2.71 15.62 -5.94
C HIS A 54 -3.95 16.51 -5.69
N ASN A 55 -4.19 16.91 -4.44
CA ASN A 55 -5.31 17.80 -4.11
C ASN A 55 -5.19 19.18 -4.77
N ASN A 56 -3.99 19.74 -4.91
CA ASN A 56 -3.80 21.00 -5.62
C ASN A 56 -4.05 20.88 -7.13
N GLN A 57 -3.80 19.70 -7.71
CA GLN A 57 -3.97 19.44 -9.14
C GLN A 57 -5.43 19.12 -9.51
N TYR A 58 -6.16 18.43 -8.63
CA TYR A 58 -7.52 17.94 -8.89
C TYR A 58 -8.62 18.61 -8.04
N GLY A 59 -8.24 19.49 -7.10
CA GLY A 59 -9.10 20.10 -6.07
C GLY A 59 -10.23 21.02 -6.53
N ALA A 60 -10.51 21.10 -7.84
CA ALA A 60 -11.70 21.76 -8.39
C ALA A 60 -12.80 20.76 -8.82
N SER A 61 -12.54 19.44 -8.77
CA SER A 61 -13.54 18.39 -9.06
C SER A 61 -13.91 17.65 -7.78
N GLU A 62 -14.45 18.37 -6.80
CA GLU A 62 -15.01 17.76 -5.59
C GLU A 62 -16.06 16.69 -5.99
N GLY A 63 -15.79 15.43 -5.66
CA GLY A 63 -16.75 14.33 -5.78
C GLY A 63 -16.66 13.48 -7.06
N SER A 64 -15.81 13.80 -8.03
CA SER A 64 -15.62 12.90 -9.18
C SER A 64 -14.86 11.64 -8.78
N ALA A 65 -15.37 10.47 -9.18
CA ALA A 65 -14.67 9.21 -8.95
C ALA A 65 -13.26 9.17 -9.56
N GLU A 66 -13.02 9.98 -10.59
CA GLU A 66 -11.72 10.05 -11.25
C GLU A 66 -10.74 11.00 -10.54
N GLY A 67 -11.25 12.07 -9.89
CA GLY A 67 -10.42 13.05 -9.18
C GLY A 67 -9.82 12.54 -7.86
N ASN A 68 -10.23 11.36 -7.39
CA ASN A 68 -9.74 10.71 -6.18
C ASN A 68 -9.02 9.38 -6.49
N ARG A 69 -8.59 9.20 -7.73
CA ARG A 69 -7.89 8.00 -8.19
C ARG A 69 -6.41 8.32 -8.39
N MET A 70 -5.54 7.48 -7.84
CA MET A 70 -4.10 7.57 -8.06
C MET A 70 -3.56 6.20 -8.47
N ASP A 71 -2.66 6.15 -9.44
CA ASP A 71 -1.97 4.94 -9.83
C ASP A 71 -0.72 4.72 -8.96
N LEU A 72 -0.38 3.47 -8.65
CA LEU A 72 0.79 3.14 -7.81
C LEU A 72 2.09 3.78 -8.32
N GLN A 73 2.25 3.92 -9.64
CA GLN A 73 3.43 4.53 -10.25
C GLN A 73 3.59 6.01 -9.92
N GLU A 74 2.51 6.71 -9.54
CA GLU A 74 2.59 8.09 -9.06
C GLU A 74 3.34 8.19 -7.73
N PHE A 75 3.34 7.12 -6.94
CA PHE A 75 4.04 7.02 -5.67
C PHE A 75 5.44 6.43 -5.80
N LEU A 76 5.65 5.48 -6.71
CA LEU A 76 6.88 4.68 -6.73
C LEU A 76 7.76 4.91 -7.97
N GLY A 77 7.26 5.64 -8.97
CA GLY A 77 7.89 5.76 -10.28
C GLY A 77 7.49 4.64 -11.24
N LYS A 78 7.71 4.88 -12.54
CA LYS A 78 7.23 3.98 -13.62
C LYS A 78 8.04 2.69 -13.80
N GLU A 79 9.30 2.71 -13.37
CA GLU A 79 10.23 1.59 -13.59
C GLU A 79 10.19 0.55 -12.46
N VAL A 80 9.54 0.88 -11.35
CA VAL A 80 9.47 0.04 -10.17
C VAL A 80 8.23 -0.85 -10.22
N LYS A 81 8.43 -2.15 -10.04
CA LYS A 81 7.35 -3.11 -9.84
C LYS A 81 7.23 -3.44 -8.37
N VAL A 82 6.08 -3.12 -7.81
CA VAL A 82 5.66 -3.52 -6.46
C VAL A 82 4.30 -4.17 -6.57
N GLU A 83 4.19 -5.34 -5.96
CA GLU A 83 2.98 -6.14 -5.95
C GLU A 83 2.00 -5.65 -4.88
N TYR A 84 0.73 -5.99 -5.10
CA TYR A 84 -0.39 -5.62 -4.25
C TYR A 84 -0.15 -5.95 -2.77
N ASP A 85 0.32 -7.16 -2.48
CA ASP A 85 0.52 -7.63 -1.11
C ASP A 85 1.62 -6.86 -0.36
N ALA A 86 2.72 -6.52 -1.05
CA ALA A 86 3.82 -5.77 -0.46
C ALA A 86 3.37 -4.33 -0.11
N LEU A 87 2.65 -3.67 -1.02
CA LEU A 87 2.09 -2.34 -0.75
C LEU A 87 1.05 -2.40 0.39
N LEU A 88 0.15 -3.38 0.35
CA LEU A 88 -0.89 -3.56 1.34
C LEU A 88 -0.31 -3.73 2.76
N LEU A 89 0.76 -4.51 2.91
CA LEU A 89 1.43 -4.69 4.21
C LEU A 89 1.94 -3.36 4.76
N VAL A 90 2.59 -2.54 3.94
CA VAL A 90 3.09 -1.22 4.38
C VAL A 90 1.94 -0.29 4.74
N LEU A 91 0.86 -0.26 3.95
CA LEU A 91 -0.32 0.55 4.27
C LEU A 91 -0.97 0.09 5.58
N LEU A 92 -1.16 -1.22 5.79
CA LEU A 92 -1.69 -1.77 7.03
C LEU A 92 -0.81 -1.42 8.23
N TYR A 93 0.51 -1.42 8.06
CA TYR A 93 1.43 -0.94 9.09
C TYR A 93 1.19 0.54 9.40
N LEU A 94 1.08 1.40 8.38
CA LEU A 94 0.81 2.83 8.58
C LEU A 94 -0.50 3.09 9.33
N TYR A 95 -1.53 2.26 9.10
CA TYR A 95 -2.79 2.34 9.83
C TYR A 95 -2.72 1.81 11.27
N SER A 96 -2.01 0.71 11.49
CA SER A 96 -2.10 -0.05 12.74
C SER A 96 -0.89 0.09 13.67
N GLY A 97 0.24 0.55 13.14
CA GLY A 97 1.56 0.49 13.78
C GLY A 97 2.11 -0.92 13.98
N ARG A 98 1.49 -1.95 13.38
CA ARG A 98 1.85 -3.37 13.57
C ARG A 98 2.09 -4.06 12.24
N VAL A 99 3.10 -4.92 12.20
CA VAL A 99 3.32 -5.84 11.08
C VAL A 99 2.40 -7.04 11.31
N GLY A 100 1.51 -7.31 10.33
CA GLY A 100 0.63 -8.47 10.35
C GLY A 100 1.34 -9.75 9.93
N ASP A 101 0.58 -10.84 9.83
CA ASP A 101 1.08 -12.07 9.24
C ASP A 101 1.50 -11.82 7.78
N LEU A 102 2.58 -12.50 7.37
CA LEU A 102 3.03 -12.44 5.99
C LEU A 102 1.99 -13.14 5.09
N PRO A 103 1.69 -12.58 3.92
CA PRO A 103 0.79 -13.23 2.96
C PRO A 103 1.44 -14.52 2.46
N GLU A 104 0.62 -15.51 2.09
CA GLU A 104 1.12 -16.80 1.59
C GLU A 104 2.05 -16.63 0.38
N SER A 105 1.77 -15.64 -0.48
CA SER A 105 2.60 -15.26 -1.62
C SER A 105 4.06 -14.94 -1.23
N ALA A 106 4.31 -14.52 0.01
CA ALA A 106 5.65 -14.21 0.51
C ALA A 106 6.50 -15.45 0.83
N TYR A 107 5.93 -16.67 0.89
CA TYR A 107 6.68 -17.85 1.31
C TYR A 107 6.30 -19.17 0.60
N ILE A 108 5.32 -19.17 -0.32
CA ILE A 108 5.09 -20.32 -1.20
C ILE A 108 6.31 -20.50 -2.11
N CYS A 109 7.12 -21.49 -1.76
CA CYS A 109 8.24 -21.94 -2.57
C CYS A 109 7.76 -22.97 -3.60
N ALA A 110 8.55 -23.18 -4.65
CA ALA A 110 8.32 -24.30 -5.58
C ALA A 110 8.50 -25.68 -4.90
N ASP A 111 9.08 -25.71 -3.70
CA ASP A 111 9.15 -26.90 -2.84
C ASP A 111 7.83 -27.06 -2.06
N GLU A 112 7.02 -28.04 -2.45
CA GLU A 112 5.74 -28.38 -1.83
C GLU A 112 5.87 -28.85 -0.37
N ASN A 113 7.05 -29.32 0.04
CA ASN A 113 7.35 -29.76 1.41
C ASN A 113 7.80 -28.60 2.32
N GLY A 114 7.80 -27.37 1.80
CA GLY A 114 8.34 -26.20 2.47
C GLY A 114 9.85 -26.10 2.29
N CYS A 115 10.34 -24.87 2.21
CA CYS A 115 11.76 -24.60 1.98
C CYS A 115 12.47 -24.33 3.32
N ALA A 116 13.52 -25.09 3.64
CA ALA A 116 14.33 -24.88 4.85
C ALA A 116 15.26 -23.65 4.77
N HIS A 117 15.27 -22.92 3.64
CA HIS A 117 16.12 -21.75 3.48
C HIS A 117 15.52 -20.54 4.22
N LEU A 118 16.36 -19.84 5.00
CA LEU A 118 16.01 -18.59 5.70
C LEU A 118 15.67 -17.41 4.76
N GLY A 119 15.63 -17.65 3.44
CA GLY A 119 15.38 -16.65 2.40
C GLY A 119 15.27 -17.27 1.02
N CYS A 120 14.16 -17.96 0.74
CA CYS A 120 13.84 -18.36 -0.63
C CYS A 120 13.59 -17.12 -1.50
N HIS A 121 13.72 -17.26 -2.83
CA HIS A 121 13.53 -16.14 -3.74
C HIS A 121 12.17 -15.40 -3.55
N PRO A 122 11.02 -16.09 -3.41
CA PRO A 122 9.75 -15.43 -3.08
C PRO A 122 9.82 -14.54 -1.85
N THR A 123 10.38 -15.05 -0.74
CA THR A 123 10.51 -14.30 0.50
C THR A 123 11.44 -13.11 0.38
N VAL A 124 12.60 -13.29 -0.26
CA VAL A 124 13.56 -12.19 -0.46
C VAL A 124 12.95 -11.12 -1.36
N SER A 125 12.32 -11.51 -2.47
CA SER A 125 11.63 -10.60 -3.39
C SER A 125 10.56 -9.79 -2.67
N PHE A 126 9.70 -10.46 -1.90
CA PHE A 126 8.65 -9.78 -1.13
C PHE A 126 9.23 -8.79 -0.12
N LYS A 127 10.23 -9.19 0.67
CA LYS A 127 10.88 -8.32 1.65
C LYS A 127 11.54 -7.10 1.00
N VAL A 128 12.22 -7.29 -0.13
CA VAL A 128 12.84 -6.18 -0.88
C VAL A 128 11.78 -5.19 -1.36
N GLN A 129 10.63 -5.66 -1.85
CA GLN A 129 9.52 -4.77 -2.22
C GLN A 129 8.98 -3.99 -1.01
N VAL A 130 8.76 -4.66 0.13
CA VAL A 130 8.32 -4.00 1.38
C VAL A 130 9.33 -2.93 1.82
N LEU A 131 10.62 -3.26 1.83
CA LEU A 131 11.69 -2.32 2.19
C LEU A 131 11.75 -1.14 1.23
N PHE A 132 11.60 -1.38 -0.07
CA PHE A 132 11.57 -0.33 -1.08
C PHE A 132 10.40 0.64 -0.85
N VAL A 133 9.19 0.12 -0.62
CA VAL A 133 8.00 0.94 -0.35
C VAL A 133 8.17 1.71 0.96
N ALA A 134 8.61 1.06 2.03
CA ALA A 134 8.85 1.68 3.33
C ALA A 134 9.87 2.82 3.24
N PHE A 135 10.99 2.58 2.53
CA PHE A 135 12.01 3.61 2.31
C PHE A 135 11.45 4.79 1.51
N THR A 136 10.74 4.51 0.41
CA THR A 136 10.13 5.55 -0.44
C THR A 136 9.11 6.37 0.34
N PHE A 137 8.27 5.71 1.14
CA PHE A 137 7.28 6.36 2.00
C PHE A 137 7.89 6.98 3.25
N GLN A 138 9.21 6.88 3.46
CA GLN A 138 9.90 7.44 4.62
C GLN A 138 9.32 6.93 5.95
N VAL A 139 9.14 5.61 6.04
CA VAL A 139 8.66 4.87 7.22
C VAL A 139 9.86 4.12 7.84
N PRO A 140 10.72 4.79 8.61
CA PRO A 140 12.00 4.23 9.05
C PRO A 140 11.83 2.97 9.91
N GLU A 141 10.72 2.84 10.64
CA GLU A 141 10.43 1.70 11.51
C GLU A 141 10.31 0.37 10.75
N LEU A 142 9.96 0.42 9.46
CA LEU A 142 9.90 -0.76 8.59
C LEU A 142 11.20 -1.02 7.83
N THR A 143 12.16 -0.08 7.84
CA THR A 143 13.44 -0.25 7.14
C THR A 143 14.46 -1.08 7.91
N SER A 144 14.19 -1.39 9.18
CA SER A 144 15.02 -2.25 10.03
C SER A 144 14.52 -3.71 10.13
N LEU A 145 13.64 -4.13 9.21
CA LEU A 145 13.06 -5.48 9.13
C LEU A 145 14.00 -6.52 8.52
#